data_AF-A0A966NUI7-F1
#
_entry.id   AF-A0A966NUI7-F1
#
_cell.length_a   1.000
_cell.length_b   1.000
_cell.length_c   1.000
_cell.angle_alpha   90.00
_cell.angle_beta   90.00
_cell.angle_gamma   90.00
#
_symmetry.space_group_name_H-M   'P 1'
#
loop_
_entity.id
_entity.type
_entity.pdbx_description
1 polymer ?
#
loop_
_entity_poly.entity_id
_entity_poly.type
_entity_poly.pdbx_seq_one_letter_code
_entity_poly.pdbx_strand_id
1 'polypeptide(L)'
;MTSPVYQLSDNYIERLAALDPGAATYMGIAGYDDKMTDFSPAGHAARAELDANTLRTLKTLDTSDPADRLAAGVLREALEMNEADYAANEHLRSIRIIAGDVDSARSV
;
A
#
# COMPACT_ATOMS: atom_id res chain seq x y z
N MET A 1 13.10 15.27 -16.67
CA MET A 1 11.86 14.51 -16.91
C MET A 1 11.66 13.64 -15.69
N THR A 2 10.49 13.67 -15.07
CA THR A 2 10.21 12.86 -13.88
C THR A 2 10.13 11.39 -14.29
N SER A 3 10.85 10.53 -13.57
CA SER A 3 10.86 9.09 -13.82
C SER A 3 9.44 8.50 -13.81
N PRO A 4 9.06 7.66 -14.78
CA PRO A 4 7.77 6.95 -14.76
C PRO A 4 7.61 6.06 -13.52
N VAL A 5 8.71 5.53 -12.98
CA VAL A 5 8.70 4.73 -11.75
C VAL A 5 8.37 5.62 -10.55
N TYR A 6 8.94 6.82 -10.47
CA TYR A 6 8.64 7.75 -9.38
C TYR A 6 7.19 8.23 -9.44
N GLN A 7 6.70 8.54 -10.64
CA GLN A 7 5.28 8.89 -10.82
C GLN A 7 4.34 7.74 -10.41
N LEU A 8 4.71 6.49 -10.67
CA LEU A 8 3.93 5.34 -10.22
C LEU A 8 3.94 5.22 -8.69
N SER A 9 5.10 5.39 -8.05
CA SER A 9 5.23 5.40 -6.60
C SER A 9 4.40 6.49 -5.95
N ASP A 10 4.44 7.72 -6.48
CA ASP A 10 3.65 8.84 -5.99
C ASP A 10 2.14 8.54 -6.08
N ASN A 11 1.69 8.05 -7.23
CA ASN A 11 0.29 7.68 -7.46
C ASN A 11 -0.16 6.54 -6.53
N TYR A 12 0.71 5.56 -6.29
CA TYR A 12 0.44 4.48 -5.34
C TYR A 12 0.19 5.02 -3.94
N ILE A 13 1.04 5.93 -3.44
CA ILE A 13 0.88 6.54 -2.11
C ILE A 13 -0.39 7.39 -2.04
N GLU A 14 -0.70 8.18 -3.08
CA GLU A 14 -1.95 8.96 -3.13
C GLU A 14 -3.20 8.06 -3.03
N ARG A 15 -3.22 6.94 -3.74
CA ARG A 15 -4.33 5.98 -3.70
C ARG A 15 -4.37 5.20 -2.40
N LEU A 16 -3.22 4.79 -1.88
CA LEU A 16 -3.11 4.11 -0.60
C LEU A 16 -3.64 5.00 0.52
N ALA A 17 -3.31 6.29 0.53
CA ALA A 17 -3.82 7.23 1.51
C ALA A 17 -5.36 7.31 1.51
N ALA A 18 -5.98 7.21 0.33
CA ALA A 18 -7.44 7.18 0.21
C ALA A 18 -8.07 5.88 0.73
N LEU A 19 -7.38 4.75 0.57
CA LEU A 19 -7.86 3.43 1.02
C LEU A 19 -7.52 3.13 2.49
N ASP A 20 -6.45 3.73 2.99
CA ASP A 20 -5.95 3.58 4.36
C ASP A 20 -5.69 4.95 5.02
N PRO A 21 -6.75 5.67 5.41
CA PRO A 21 -6.64 6.93 6.15
C PRO A 21 -5.75 6.86 7.40
N GLY A 22 -5.75 5.74 8.12
CA GLY A 22 -4.86 5.54 9.27
C GLY A 22 -3.39 5.58 8.87
N ALA A 23 -3.02 4.89 7.78
CA ALA A 23 -1.67 4.97 7.22
C ALA A 23 -1.35 6.38 6.69
N ALA A 24 -2.32 7.06 6.07
CA ALA A 24 -2.17 8.44 5.60
C ALA A 24 -1.77 9.38 6.75
N THR A 25 -2.52 9.34 7.86
CA THR A 25 -2.23 10.10 9.08
C THR A 25 -0.85 9.75 9.64
N TYR A 26 -0.50 8.47 9.73
CA TYR A 26 0.82 8.02 10.19
C TYR A 26 1.97 8.56 9.33
N MET A 27 1.76 8.67 8.01
CA MET A 27 2.73 9.24 7.06
C MET A 27 2.74 10.78 7.02
N GLY A 28 1.82 11.45 7.73
CA GLY A 28 1.68 12.91 7.72
C GLY A 28 0.99 13.46 6.47
N ILE A 29 0.20 12.64 5.76
CA ILE A 29 -0.59 13.07 4.60
C ILE A 29 -1.89 13.72 5.10
N ALA A 30 -2.04 15.02 4.87
CA ALA A 30 -3.18 15.80 5.33
C ALA A 30 -4.50 15.43 4.62
N GLY A 31 -5.64 15.72 5.27
CA GLY A 31 -6.99 15.55 4.69
C GLY A 31 -7.70 14.24 5.06
N TYR A 32 -7.09 13.46 5.95
CA TYR A 32 -7.59 12.14 6.39
C TYR A 32 -7.85 12.05 7.90
N ASP A 33 -7.58 13.12 8.65
CA ASP A 33 -7.64 13.15 10.13
C ASP A 33 -9.03 12.81 10.70
N ASP A 34 -10.09 12.98 9.91
CA ASP A 34 -11.48 12.70 10.27
C ASP A 34 -12.00 11.37 9.72
N LYS A 35 -11.13 10.54 9.15
CA LYS A 35 -11.48 9.29 8.45
C LYS A 35 -10.90 8.06 9.16
N MET A 36 -11.47 6.91 8.85
CA MET A 36 -11.06 5.61 9.40
C MET A 36 -10.78 4.63 8.27
N THR A 37 -9.74 3.81 8.44
CA THR A 37 -9.43 2.70 7.54
C THR A 37 -10.55 1.65 7.56
N ASP A 38 -10.95 1.20 6.38
CA ASP A 38 -11.93 0.13 6.25
C ASP A 38 -11.25 -1.23 6.53
N PHE A 39 -11.43 -1.74 7.73
CA PHE A 39 -10.94 -3.06 8.16
C PHE A 39 -11.90 -4.21 7.79
N SER A 40 -12.95 -3.95 7.01
CA SER A 40 -13.83 -5.00 6.48
C SER A 40 -13.12 -5.83 5.39
N PRO A 41 -13.67 -7.00 5.00
CA PRO A 41 -13.15 -7.77 3.87
C PRO A 41 -13.07 -6.96 2.57
N ALA A 42 -13.98 -6.01 2.35
CA ALA A 42 -13.96 -5.16 1.16
C ALA A 42 -12.79 -4.17 1.17
N GLY A 43 -12.49 -3.55 2.32
CA GLY A 43 -11.34 -2.66 2.47
C GLY A 43 -9.99 -3.36 2.36
N HIS A 44 -9.89 -4.59 2.87
CA HIS A 44 -8.73 -5.46 2.63
C HIS A 44 -8.57 -5.82 1.14
N ALA A 45 -9.67 -6.23 0.48
CA ALA A 45 -9.65 -6.54 -0.95
C ALA A 45 -9.27 -5.32 -1.81
N ALA A 46 -9.77 -4.13 -1.49
CA ALA A 46 -9.45 -2.91 -2.23
C ALA A 46 -7.95 -2.55 -2.17
N ARG A 47 -7.31 -2.73 -1.00
CA ARG A 47 -5.86 -2.52 -0.86
C ARG A 47 -5.06 -3.58 -1.62
N ALA A 48 -5.45 -4.86 -1.53
CA ALA A 48 -4.82 -5.92 -2.32
C ALA A 48 -4.96 -5.70 -3.84
N GLU A 49 -6.11 -5.20 -4.31
CA GLU A 49 -6.30 -4.84 -5.71
C GLU A 49 -5.43 -3.65 -6.14
N LEU A 50 -5.25 -2.64 -5.28
CA LEU A 50 -4.31 -1.54 -5.53
C LEU A 50 -2.89 -2.08 -5.71
N ASP A 51 -2.45 -2.98 -4.84
CA ASP A 51 -1.11 -3.57 -4.88
C ASP A 51 -0.90 -4.34 -6.18
N ALA A 52 -1.84 -5.22 -6.53
CA ALA A 52 -1.78 -6.04 -7.73
C ALA A 52 -1.80 -5.23 -9.02
N ASN A 53 -2.62 -4.17 -9.07
CA ASN A 53 -2.66 -3.27 -10.22
C ASN A 53 -1.36 -2.47 -10.35
N THR A 54 -0.82 -1.97 -9.25
CA THR A 54 0.44 -1.21 -9.22
C THR A 54 1.60 -2.08 -9.67
N LEU A 55 1.70 -3.31 -9.16
CA LEU A 55 2.73 -4.28 -9.56
C LEU A 55 2.64 -4.63 -11.05
N ARG A 56 1.42 -4.79 -11.58
CA ARG A 56 1.20 -5.02 -13.02
C ARG A 56 1.70 -3.85 -13.86
N THR A 57 1.42 -2.62 -13.46
CA THR A 57 1.92 -1.42 -14.15
C THR A 57 3.44 -1.33 -14.05
N LEU A 58 4.03 -1.56 -12.87
CA LEU A 58 5.47 -1.51 -12.65
C LEU A 58 6.23 -2.46 -13.59
N LYS A 59 5.69 -3.67 -13.84
CA LYS A 59 6.26 -4.67 -14.76
C LYS A 59 6.34 -4.18 -16.21
N THR A 60 5.64 -3.11 -16.59
CA THR A 60 5.64 -2.54 -17.95
C THR A 60 6.58 -1.34 -18.11
N LEU A 61 7.13 -0.80 -17.02
CA LEU A 61 7.95 0.40 -17.05
C LEU A 61 9.40 0.08 -17.42
N ASP A 62 10.03 1.00 -18.16
CA ASP A 62 11.47 0.95 -18.39
C ASP A 62 12.22 1.28 -17.08
N THR A 63 13.16 0.40 -16.72
CA THR A 63 14.03 0.55 -15.55
C THR A 63 15.49 0.45 -15.99
N SER A 64 15.85 0.95 -17.16
CA SER A 64 17.23 0.93 -17.63
C SER A 64 18.14 1.90 -16.85
N ASP A 65 17.58 2.92 -16.22
CA ASP A 65 18.31 3.83 -15.34
C ASP A 65 18.58 3.18 -13.95
N PRO A 66 19.80 3.31 -13.36
CA PRO A 66 20.11 2.74 -12.05
C PRO A 66 19.19 3.20 -10.91
N ALA A 67 18.77 4.47 -10.90
CA ALA A 67 17.91 5.01 -9.85
C ALA A 67 16.47 4.48 -9.99
N ASP A 68 16.01 4.29 -11.23
CA ASP A 68 14.72 3.66 -11.52
C ASP A 68 14.72 2.17 -11.19
N ARG A 69 15.81 1.44 -11.46
CA ARG A 69 15.95 0.05 -11.01
C ARG A 69 15.83 -0.08 -9.51
N LEU A 70 16.50 0.80 -8.76
CA LEU A 70 16.48 0.77 -7.31
C LEU A 70 15.06 1.02 -6.79
N ALA A 71 14.41 2.10 -7.25
CA ALA A 71 13.05 2.41 -6.82
C ALA A 71 12.04 1.34 -7.22
N ALA A 72 12.13 0.81 -8.44
CA ALA A 72 11.30 -0.30 -8.89
C ALA A 72 11.58 -1.57 -8.07
N GLY A 73 12.83 -1.78 -7.63
CA GLY A 73 13.23 -2.86 -6.73
C GLY A 73 12.47 -2.80 -5.41
N VAL A 74 12.56 -1.66 -4.73
CA VAL A 74 11.91 -1.42 -3.43
C VAL A 74 10.39 -1.51 -3.55
N LEU A 75 9.79 -0.84 -4.55
CA LEU A 75 8.34 -0.89 -4.74
C LEU A 75 7.86 -2.31 -5.03
N ARG A 76 8.57 -3.06 -5.89
CA ARG A 76 8.21 -4.44 -6.22
C ARG A 76 8.25 -5.35 -5.01
N GLU A 77 9.31 -5.27 -4.21
CA GLU A 77 9.45 -6.10 -3.01
C GLU A 77 8.27 -5.90 -2.05
N ALA A 78 7.94 -4.64 -1.74
CA ALA A 78 6.82 -4.31 -0.87
C ALA A 78 5.49 -4.86 -1.40
N LEU A 79 5.21 -4.66 -2.69
CA LEU A 79 3.96 -5.10 -3.32
C LEU A 79 3.85 -6.63 -3.40
N GLU A 80 4.93 -7.33 -3.73
CA GLU A 80 4.95 -8.80 -3.80
C GLU A 80 4.77 -9.42 -2.41
N MET A 81 5.33 -8.80 -1.36
CA MET A 81 5.12 -9.23 0.02
C MET A 81 3.64 -9.08 0.42
N ASN A 82 3.03 -7.92 0.14
CA ASN A 82 1.62 -7.69 0.43
C ASN A 82 0.69 -8.66 -0.33
N GLU A 83 0.96 -8.92 -1.62
CA GLU A 83 0.22 -9.92 -2.39
C GLU A 83 0.31 -11.31 -1.76
N ALA A 84 1.51 -11.70 -1.29
CA ALA A 84 1.72 -12.99 -0.63
C ALA A 84 0.94 -13.09 0.69
N ASP A 85 0.97 -12.04 1.52
CA ASP A 85 0.22 -11.99 2.77
C ASP A 85 -1.30 -12.07 2.54
N TYR A 86 -1.81 -11.34 1.54
CA TYR A 86 -3.21 -11.39 1.18
C TYR A 86 -3.61 -12.78 0.66
N ALA A 87 -2.82 -13.37 -0.24
CA ALA A 87 -3.05 -14.72 -0.77
C ALA A 87 -2.99 -15.81 0.32
N ALA A 88 -2.17 -15.63 1.35
CA ALA A 88 -2.10 -16.49 2.53
C ALA A 88 -3.27 -16.30 3.51
N ASN A 89 -4.19 -15.38 3.21
CA ASN A 89 -5.30 -14.97 4.07
C ASN A 89 -4.84 -14.42 5.43
N GLU A 90 -3.69 -13.75 5.51
CA GLU A 90 -3.20 -13.18 6.77
C GLU A 90 -4.11 -12.04 7.28
N HIS A 91 -4.79 -11.33 6.38
CA HIS A 91 -5.81 -10.33 6.74
C HIS A 91 -7.00 -10.93 7.52
N LEU A 92 -7.28 -12.23 7.40
CA LEU A 92 -8.32 -12.92 8.20
C LEU A 92 -7.85 -13.27 9.62
N ARG A 93 -6.57 -13.05 9.93
CA ARG A 93 -5.93 -13.33 11.22
C ARG A 93 -5.48 -12.04 11.90
N SER A 94 -6.19 -10.94 11.65
CA SER A 94 -5.81 -9.60 12.11
C SER A 94 -6.16 -9.32 13.59
N ILE A 95 -6.93 -10.19 14.26
CA ILE A 95 -7.15 -10.11 15.71
C ILE A 95 -5.99 -10.79 16.44
N ARG A 96 -5.09 -9.97 17.01
CA ARG A 96 -3.84 -10.40 17.66
C ARG A 96 -3.59 -9.60 18.94
N ILE A 97 -2.63 -10.05 19.76
CA ILE A 97 -2.26 -9.39 21.02
C ILE A 97 -1.49 -8.07 20.76
N ILE A 98 -0.80 -7.99 19.62
CA ILE A 98 -0.06 -6.81 19.18
C ILE A 98 -0.21 -6.64 17.68
N ALA A 99 -0.28 -5.38 17.23
CA ALA A 99 -0.30 -5.01 15.82
C ALA A 99 -1.41 -5.73 15.02
N GLY A 100 -2.62 -5.78 15.61
CA GLY A 100 -3.84 -6.19 14.93
C GLY A 100 -4.68 -4.99 14.47
N ASP A 101 -5.73 -5.26 13.68
CA ASP A 101 -6.63 -4.21 13.17
C ASP A 101 -7.28 -3.40 14.31
N VAL A 102 -7.57 -4.04 15.44
CA VAL A 102 -8.13 -3.37 16.64
C VAL A 102 -7.13 -2.40 17.27
N ASP A 103 -5.83 -2.73 17.27
CA ASP A 103 -4.80 -1.83 17.78
C ASP A 103 -4.58 -0.65 16.83
N SER A 104 -4.60 -0.89 15.52
CA SER A 104 -4.50 0.17 14.52
C SER A 104 -5.68 1.13 14.63
N ALA A 105 -6.92 0.62 14.73
CA ALA A 105 -8.12 1.44 14.79
C ALA A 105 -8.19 2.37 16.01
N ARG A 106 -7.51 2.04 17.12
CA ARG A 106 -7.47 2.87 18.34
C ARG A 106 -6.26 3.78 18.44
N SER A 107 -5.33 3.70 17.49
CA SER A 107 -4.08 4.48 17.48
C SER A 107 -4.18 5.75 16.64
N VAL A 108 -5.31 5.94 15.96
CA VAL A 108 -5.66 7.14 15.19
C VAL A 108 -6.44 8.12 16.04
#